data_AF-A0A953XMJ2-F1
#
_entry.id   AF-A0A953XMJ2-F1
#
_cell.length_a   1.000
_cell.length_b   1.000
_cell.length_c   1.000
_cell.angle_alpha   90.00
_cell.angle_beta   90.00
_cell.angle_gamma   90.00
#
_symmetry.space_group_name_H-M   'P 1'
#
loop_
_entity.id
_entity.type
_entity.pdbx_description
1 polymer ?
#
loop_
_entity_poly.entity_id
_entity_poly.type
_entity_poly.pdbx_seq_one_letter_code
_entity_poly.pdbx_strand_id
1 'polypeptide(L)'
;MAVSRNKPMTLGRAFGVITFTTLLGGSVGATLGWMIGTYWPAYYRSVFHTDSPGFNPVEIGISLGITEGVFIGLVVGMIVVGILTWQHVRLSRP
;
A
#
# COMPACT_ATOMS: atom_id res chain seq x y z
N MET A 1 12.46 10.58 37.62
CA MET A 1 11.78 10.30 36.33
C MET A 1 12.84 9.93 35.30
N ALA A 2 12.94 8.66 34.94
CA ALA A 2 13.85 8.24 33.87
C ALA A 2 13.27 8.75 32.54
N VAL A 3 13.88 9.77 31.96
CA VAL A 3 13.60 10.18 30.59
C VAL A 3 13.99 9.00 29.71
N SER A 4 12.98 8.26 29.22
CA SER A 4 13.17 7.23 28.19
C SER A 4 13.88 7.90 27.02
N ARG A 5 15.17 7.64 26.89
CA ARG A 5 16.00 8.09 25.78
C ARG A 5 15.50 7.36 24.54
N ASN A 6 14.56 7.98 23.84
CA ASN A 6 14.04 7.47 22.59
C ASN A 6 15.22 7.27 21.64
N LYS A 7 15.51 6.00 21.31
CA LYS A 7 16.53 5.65 20.32
C LYS A 7 16.12 6.31 19.00
N PRO A 8 17.05 6.98 18.27
CA PRO A 8 16.77 7.45 16.93
C PRO A 8 16.17 6.31 16.11
N MET A 9 15.17 6.59 15.26
CA MET A 9 14.59 5.57 14.38
C MET A 9 15.72 4.92 13.58
N THR A 10 16.06 3.69 13.97
CA THR A 10 17.06 2.89 13.27
C THR A 10 16.53 2.60 11.88
N LEU A 11 17.40 2.63 10.86
CA LEU A 11 17.03 2.35 9.47
C LEU A 11 16.18 1.08 9.32
N GLY A 12 16.49 0.04 10.09
CA GLY A 12 15.70 -1.21 10.12
C GLY A 12 14.25 -1.07 10.60
N ARG A 13 13.94 -0.11 11.49
CA ARG A 13 12.55 0.18 11.92
C ARG A 13 11.78 0.91 10.83
N ALA A 14 12.41 1.86 10.15
CA ALA A 14 11.79 2.53 9.00
C ALA A 14 11.49 1.54 7.89
N PHE A 15 12.47 0.67 7.57
CA PHE A 15 12.30 -0.38 6.57
C PHE A 15 11.17 -1.34 6.96
N GLY A 16 11.13 -1.78 8.23
CA GLY A 16 10.07 -2.65 8.73
C GLY A 16 8.67 -2.04 8.60
N VAL A 17 8.51 -0.74 8.90
CA VAL A 17 7.22 -0.04 8.72
C VAL A 17 6.82 0.00 7.25
N ILE A 18 7.75 0.37 6.35
CA ILE A 18 7.47 0.47 4.91
C ILE A 18 7.11 -0.91 4.35
N THR A 19 7.87 -1.96 4.67
CA THR A 19 7.58 -3.33 4.22
C THR A 19 6.22 -3.79 4.74
N PHE A 20 5.91 -3.54 6.01
CA PHE A 20 4.63 -3.93 6.60
C PHE A 20 3.46 -3.21 5.92
N THR A 21 3.51 -1.88 5.77
CA THR A 21 2.42 -1.13 5.11
C THR A 21 2.28 -1.47 3.64
N THR A 22 3.38 -1.78 2.95
CA THR A 22 3.36 -2.20 1.55
C THR A 22 2.70 -3.56 1.39
N LEU A 23 3.05 -4.53 2.25
CA LEU A 23 2.42 -5.86 2.24
C LEU A 23 0.93 -5.79 2.58
N LEU A 24 0.56 -4.96 3.57
CA LEU A 24 -0.82 -4.79 4.00
C LEU A 24 -1.66 -4.09 2.92
N GLY A 25 -1.13 -3.01 2.33
CA GLY A 25 -1.75 -2.30 1.21
C GLY A 25 -1.89 -3.17 -0.03
N GLY A 26 -0.85 -3.93 -0.38
CA GLY A 26 -0.87 -4.90 -1.48
C GLY A 26 -1.90 -6.01 -1.26
N SER A 27 -2.02 -6.54 -0.03
CA SER A 27 -3.00 -7.58 0.29
C SER A 27 -4.44 -7.07 0.20
N VAL A 28 -4.69 -5.85 0.70
CA VAL A 28 -6.01 -5.21 0.61
C VAL A 28 -6.36 -4.88 -0.84
N GLY A 29 -5.43 -4.30 -1.60
CA GLY A 29 -5.62 -3.99 -3.02
C GLY A 29 -5.85 -5.23 -3.88
N ALA A 30 -5.10 -6.32 -3.63
CA ALA A 30 -5.30 -7.61 -4.30
C ALA A 30 -6.68 -8.20 -3.99
N THR A 31 -7.13 -8.12 -2.73
CA THR A 31 -8.45 -8.62 -2.32
C THR A 31 -9.57 -7.81 -2.99
N LEU A 32 -9.46 -6.47 -3.01
CA LEU A 32 -10.42 -5.59 -3.67
C LEU A 32 -10.45 -5.80 -5.20
N GLY A 33 -9.28 -5.90 -5.84
CA GLY A 33 -9.18 -6.18 -7.27
C GLY A 33 -9.76 -7.55 -7.65
N TRP A 34 -9.54 -8.57 -6.81
CA TRP A 34 -10.16 -9.89 -6.96
C TRP A 34 -11.68 -9.85 -6.80
N MET A 35 -12.19 -9.11 -5.81
CA MET A 35 -13.64 -8.94 -5.60
C MET A 35 -14.29 -8.22 -6.78
N ILE A 36 -13.72 -7.12 -7.26
CA ILE A 36 -14.28 -6.37 -8.40
C ILE A 36 -14.24 -7.22 -9.69
N GLY A 37 -13.13 -7.92 -9.95
CA GLY A 37 -13.01 -8.82 -11.10
C GLY A 37 -14.00 -10.00 -11.08
N THR A 38 -14.33 -10.52 -9.89
CA THR A 38 -15.24 -11.65 -9.72
C THR A 38 -16.71 -11.24 -9.74
N TYR A 39 -17.07 -10.19 -8.99
CA TYR A 39 -18.47 -9.79 -8.86
C TYR A 39 -18.94 -8.87 -10.00
N TRP A 40 -18.04 -8.05 -10.57
CA TRP A 40 -18.39 -7.03 -11.56
C TRP A 40 -17.55 -7.17 -12.85
N PRO A 41 -17.55 -8.33 -13.53
CA PRO A 41 -16.77 -8.53 -14.75
C PRO A 41 -17.21 -7.60 -15.90
N ALA A 42 -18.47 -7.14 -15.88
CA ALA A 42 -19.00 -6.14 -16.82
C ALA A 42 -18.34 -4.75 -16.66
N TYR A 43 -17.84 -4.41 -15.48
CA TYR A 43 -17.12 -3.15 -15.24
C TYR A 43 -15.81 -3.12 -16.02
N TYR A 44 -15.01 -4.20 -15.96
CA TYR A 44 -13.78 -4.33 -16.74
C TYR A 44 -14.04 -4.35 -18.25
N ARG A 45 -15.11 -4.98 -18.72
CA ARG A 45 -15.52 -4.90 -20.14
C ARG A 45 -15.88 -3.48 -20.57
N SER A 46 -16.58 -2.72 -19.73
CA SER A 46 -16.94 -1.32 -20.04
C SER A 46 -15.76 -0.36 -19.97
N VAL A 47 -14.78 -0.58 -19.08
CA VAL A 47 -13.61 0.30 -18.94
C VAL A 47 -12.59 0.04 -20.04
N PHE A 48 -12.30 -1.23 -20.33
CA PHE A 48 -11.29 -1.61 -21.33
C PHE A 48 -11.81 -1.69 -22.76
N HIS A 49 -13.11 -1.49 -22.99
CA HIS A 49 -13.74 -1.48 -24.33
C HIS A 49 -13.23 -2.60 -25.25
N THR A 50 -13.12 -3.83 -24.74
CA THR A 50 -12.59 -4.94 -25.52
C THR A 50 -13.44 -6.20 -25.38
N ASP A 51 -13.78 -6.78 -26.53
CA ASP A 51 -14.48 -8.07 -26.68
C ASP A 51 -13.52 -9.19 -27.12
N SER A 52 -12.22 -9.01 -26.90
CA SER A 52 -11.21 -9.97 -27.33
C SER A 52 -11.36 -11.30 -26.57
N PRO A 53 -11.35 -12.46 -27.26
CA PRO A 53 -11.58 -13.78 -26.65
C PRO A 53 -10.49 -14.23 -25.66
N GLY A 54 -9.36 -13.51 -25.58
CA GLY A 54 -8.31 -13.71 -24.57
C GLY A 54 -8.42 -12.80 -23.34
N PHE A 55 -9.44 -11.95 -23.24
CA PHE A 55 -9.58 -11.00 -22.14
C PHE A 55 -10.16 -11.67 -20.90
N ASN A 56 -9.31 -11.94 -19.91
CA ASN A 56 -9.74 -12.43 -18.60
C ASN A 56 -9.85 -11.26 -17.59
N PRO A 57 -11.06 -10.77 -17.31
CA PRO A 57 -11.26 -9.62 -16.42
C PRO A 57 -10.80 -9.87 -14.98
N VAL A 58 -10.70 -11.14 -14.56
CA VAL A 58 -10.21 -11.52 -13.23
C VAL A 58 -8.70 -11.32 -13.13
N GLU A 59 -7.95 -11.71 -14.15
CA GLU A 59 -6.48 -11.58 -14.18
C GLU A 59 -6.05 -10.10 -14.25
N ILE A 60 -6.78 -9.31 -15.02
CA ILE A 60 -6.57 -7.86 -15.11
C ILE A 60 -6.95 -7.17 -13.79
N GLY A 61 -8.04 -7.60 -13.15
CA GLY A 61 -8.44 -7.05 -11.85
C GLY A 61 -7.46 -7.36 -10.72
N ILE A 62 -6.91 -8.57 -10.69
CA ILE A 62 -5.89 -8.97 -9.71
C ILE A 62 -4.59 -8.19 -9.95
N SER A 63 -4.13 -8.10 -11.20
CA SER A 63 -2.87 -7.41 -11.53
C SER A 63 -2.94 -5.90 -11.26
N LEU A 64 -4.05 -5.25 -11.60
CA LEU A 64 -4.31 -3.85 -11.25
C LEU A 64 -4.40 -3.67 -9.73
N GLY A 65 -5.20 -4.49 -9.04
CA GLY A 65 -5.36 -4.40 -7.60
C GLY A 65 -4.06 -4.58 -6.82
N ILE A 66 -3.18 -5.50 -7.27
CA ILE A 66 -1.84 -5.67 -6.69
C ILE A 66 -1.01 -4.41 -6.92
N THR A 67 -0.97 -3.88 -8.15
CA THR A 67 -0.13 -2.72 -8.50
C THR A 67 -0.57 -1.49 -7.73
N GLU A 68 -1.87 -1.20 -7.69
CA GLU A 68 -2.44 -0.07 -6.96
C GLU A 68 -2.29 -0.24 -5.45
N GLY A 69 -2.52 -1.45 -4.91
CA GLY A 69 -2.34 -1.75 -3.49
C GLY A 69 -0.90 -1.58 -3.02
N VAL A 70 0.07 -2.05 -3.81
CA VAL A 70 1.51 -1.86 -3.52
C VAL A 70 1.88 -0.38 -3.60
N PHE A 71 1.43 0.34 -4.62
CA PHE A 71 1.73 1.76 -4.78
C PHE A 71 1.17 2.59 -3.61
N ILE A 72 -0.10 2.38 -3.24
CA ILE A 72 -0.73 3.04 -2.09
C ILE A 72 -0.02 2.66 -0.79
N GLY A 73 0.26 1.37 -0.57
CA GLY A 73 0.93 0.89 0.64
C GLY A 73 2.34 1.47 0.83
N LEU A 74 3.06 1.70 -0.27
CA LEU A 74 4.38 2.33 -0.28
C LEU A 74 4.29 3.83 0.03
N VAL A 75 3.35 4.54 -0.61
CA VAL A 75 3.11 5.98 -0.35
C VAL A 75 2.72 6.21 1.12
N VAL A 76 1.77 5.42 1.64
CA VAL A 76 1.36 5.50 3.05
C VAL A 76 2.53 5.19 3.98
N GLY A 77 3.32 4.16 3.68
CA GLY A 77 4.53 3.82 4.46
C GLY A 77 5.53 4.96 4.53
N MET A 78 5.80 5.63 3.41
CA MET A 78 6.68 6.80 3.37
C MET A 78 6.12 7.98 4.17
N ILE A 79 4.82 8.25 4.08
CA ILE A 79 4.17 9.32 4.85
C ILE A 79 4.29 9.05 6.36
N VAL A 80 4.00 7.83 6.80
CA VAL A 80 4.09 7.45 8.22
C VAL A 80 5.53 7.60 8.73
N VAL A 81 6.52 7.09 8.00
CA VAL A 81 7.94 7.24 8.38
C VAL A 81 8.35 8.71 8.41
N GLY A 82 7.90 9.51 7.44
CA GLY A 82 8.14 10.95 7.40
C GLY A 82 7.57 11.67 8.62
N ILE A 83 6.31 11.38 8.99
CA ILE A 83 5.66 11.95 10.18
C ILE A 83 6.39 11.54 11.45
N LEU A 84 6.71 10.25 11.63
CA LEU A 84 7.40 9.76 12.82
C LEU A 84 8.80 10.38 12.96
N THR A 85 9.53 10.49 11.85
CA THR A 85 10.84 11.14 11.82
C THR A 85 10.72 12.62 12.15
N TRP A 86 9.73 13.31 11.57
CA TRP A 86 9.47 14.72 11.83
C TRP A 86 9.06 14.99 13.28
N GLN A 87 8.16 14.18 13.85
CA GLN A 87 7.80 14.25 15.27
C GLN A 87 9.02 14.07 16.15
N HIS A 88 9.90 13.12 15.82
CA HIS A 88 11.11 12.88 16.61
C HIS A 88 12.09 14.06 16.56
N VAL A 89 12.28 14.65 15.38
CA VAL A 89 13.08 15.88 15.22
C VAL A 89 12.46 17.06 15.95
N ARG A 90 11.13 17.23 15.88
CA ARG A 90 10.42 18.36 16.49
C ARG A 90 10.35 18.27 18.01
N LEU A 91 10.15 17.07 18.56
CA LEU A 91 10.17 16.80 20.00
C LEU A 91 11.59 16.84 20.59
N SER A 92 12.62 16.79 19.75
CA SER A 92 14.02 16.94 20.17
C SER A 92 14.52 18.39 20.10
N ARG A 93 13.65 19.35 19.76
CA ARG A 93 13.97 20.78 19.86
C ARG A 93 13.58 21.27 21.27
N PRO A 94 14.56 21.67 22.12
CA PRO A 94 14.30 22.22 23.45
C PRO A 94 13.58 23.56 23.41
#